data_AF-A0A0S8JUL3-F1
#
_entry.id   AF-A0A0S8JUL3-F1
#
_cell.length_a   1.000
_cell.length_b   1.000
_cell.length_c   1.000
_cell.angle_alpha   90.00
_cell.angle_beta   90.00
_cell.angle_gamma   90.00
#
_symmetry.space_group_name_H-M   'P 1'
#
loop_
_entity.id
_entity.type
_entity.pdbx_description
1 polymer ?
#
loop_
_entity_poly.entity_id
_entity_poly.type
_entity_poly.pdbx_seq_one_letter_code
_entity_poly.pdbx_strand_id
1 'polypeptide(L)'
;MLVFLMMFSGSKLSAQFEEESVKAAYELRMNGEIWYAEAMLSKLINQGKEAGLAHYETARVILAKMKGGINIEGAEDMVGILHSARNSASNAVRTDSGNVAFAYLEADCSFLMAYISMMMEADSAKKDFEDPISCFERVLELKPDYHEARMSLVEIFQRLPEDMGGNKEKANQHAQILKEMDWFFGAQAGEIMLPEEASRLEYWQEVWKNNKEDIRVQKQLGQAYLADGNLEEAKPLFEKVMDADPAYNTLLLEIARHHMFQVMQGKSKPETEIPLAEASIKDYLSSEPEPIAPLKAYAIGNLAKMKFFSREEEEGERLMAEASSIDPAFSKAFAVPDLSLYIPPGEIYRRGEYSSFLRPF
;
A
#
# COMPACT_ATOMS: atom_id res chain seq x y z
N MET A 1 -21.25 -38.27 -10.71
CA MET A 1 -20.04 -37.52 -11.10
C MET A 1 -20.36 -36.79 -12.40
N LEU A 2 -21.04 -35.65 -12.30
CA LEU A 2 -21.37 -34.79 -13.45
C LEU A 2 -20.32 -33.67 -13.49
N VAL A 3 -19.54 -33.63 -14.56
CA VAL A 3 -18.60 -32.54 -14.83
C VAL A 3 -19.41 -31.36 -15.36
N PHE A 4 -19.52 -30.30 -14.56
CA PHE A 4 -20.10 -29.03 -14.98
C PHE A 4 -19.05 -28.29 -15.84
N LEU A 5 -19.20 -28.37 -17.16
CA LEU A 5 -18.46 -27.55 -18.11
C LEU A 5 -19.14 -26.18 -18.16
N MET A 6 -18.65 -25.18 -17.41
CA MET A 6 -19.08 -23.79 -17.61
C MET A 6 -18.51 -23.30 -18.94
N MET A 7 -19.34 -23.31 -19.97
CA MET A 7 -19.07 -22.58 -21.21
C MET A 7 -19.32 -21.10 -20.94
N PHE A 8 -18.26 -20.35 -20.64
CA PHE A 8 -18.29 -18.90 -20.71
C PHE A 8 -18.57 -18.51 -22.16
N SER A 9 -19.74 -17.95 -22.41
CA SER A 9 -20.10 -17.34 -23.69
C SER A 9 -19.16 -16.17 -23.97
N GLY A 10 -18.14 -16.39 -24.80
CA GLY A 10 -17.39 -15.30 -25.41
C GLY A 10 -18.31 -14.51 -26.34
N SER A 11 -18.34 -13.17 -26.22
CA SER A 11 -18.72 -12.24 -27.31
C SER A 11 -18.89 -10.75 -26.91
N LYS A 12 -18.17 -10.22 -25.90
CA LYS A 12 -18.00 -8.75 -25.77
C LYS A 12 -16.61 -8.26 -25.36
N LEU A 13 -15.82 -9.03 -24.61
CA LEU A 13 -14.51 -8.55 -24.15
C LEU A 13 -13.44 -8.42 -25.26
N SER A 14 -13.44 -9.29 -26.28
CA SER A 14 -12.38 -9.27 -27.30
C SER A 14 -12.45 -8.07 -28.26
N ALA A 15 -13.56 -7.31 -28.25
CA ALA A 15 -13.74 -6.11 -29.06
C ALA A 15 -13.44 -4.82 -28.27
N GLN A 16 -13.17 -4.92 -26.96
CA GLN A 16 -13.08 -3.75 -26.09
C GLN A 16 -11.65 -3.21 -25.93
N PHE A 17 -10.63 -3.96 -26.38
CA PHE A 17 -9.23 -3.53 -26.33
C PHE A 17 -8.57 -3.85 -27.68
N GLU A 18 -8.76 -2.96 -28.66
CA GLU A 18 -8.12 -3.10 -29.98
C GLU A 18 -6.58 -2.95 -29.91
N GLU A 19 -6.03 -2.43 -28.81
CA GLU A 19 -4.59 -2.27 -28.60
C GLU A 19 -4.10 -3.00 -27.33
N GLU A 20 -3.41 -4.13 -27.52
CA GLU A 20 -2.71 -4.83 -26.45
C GLU A 20 -1.49 -4.01 -26.00
N SER A 21 -1.57 -3.42 -24.82
CA SER A 21 -0.52 -2.59 -24.23
C SER A 21 -0.47 -2.78 -22.70
N VAL A 22 0.66 -2.39 -22.08
CA VAL A 22 0.75 -2.40 -20.61
C VAL A 22 -0.28 -1.44 -19.99
N LYS A 23 -0.62 -0.34 -20.68
CA LYS A 23 -1.66 0.59 -20.22
C LYS A 23 -3.03 -0.07 -20.15
N ALA A 24 -3.42 -0.83 -21.17
CA ALA A 24 -4.67 -1.59 -21.16
C ALA A 24 -4.69 -2.64 -20.03
N ALA A 25 -3.58 -3.34 -19.77
CA ALA A 25 -3.48 -4.26 -18.65
C ALA A 25 -3.63 -3.57 -17.28
N TYR A 26 -3.04 -2.38 -17.12
CA TYR A 26 -3.23 -1.56 -15.93
C TYR A 26 -4.69 -1.14 -15.74
N GLU A 27 -5.36 -0.67 -16.79
CA GLU A 27 -6.78 -0.27 -16.74
C GLU A 27 -7.67 -1.46 -16.35
N LEU A 28 -7.41 -2.65 -16.91
CA LEU A 28 -8.08 -3.89 -16.49
C LEU A 28 -7.92 -4.12 -14.99
N ARG A 29 -6.71 -4.00 -14.44
CA ARG A 29 -6.48 -4.16 -13.00
C ARG A 29 -7.18 -3.09 -12.16
N MET A 30 -7.21 -1.83 -12.61
CA MET A 30 -7.93 -0.75 -11.93
C MET A 30 -9.46 -0.95 -11.93
N ASN A 31 -9.96 -1.77 -12.86
CA ASN A 31 -11.35 -2.18 -12.95
C ASN A 31 -11.65 -3.55 -12.31
N GLY A 32 -10.68 -4.13 -11.57
CA GLY A 32 -10.84 -5.42 -10.89
C GLY A 32 -10.76 -6.64 -11.83
N GLU A 33 -10.40 -6.45 -13.09
CA GLU A 33 -10.24 -7.51 -14.10
C GLU A 33 -8.83 -8.12 -14.08
N ILE A 34 -8.35 -8.48 -12.88
CA ILE A 34 -6.94 -8.84 -12.64
C ILE A 34 -6.45 -10.05 -13.45
N TRP A 35 -7.32 -11.02 -13.72
CA TRP A 35 -6.97 -12.21 -14.52
C TRP A 35 -6.75 -11.87 -15.99
N TYR A 36 -7.54 -10.93 -16.54
CA TYR A 36 -7.36 -10.45 -17.90
C TYR A 36 -6.09 -9.59 -18.01
N ALA A 37 -5.80 -8.77 -17.00
CA ALA A 37 -4.53 -8.05 -16.91
C ALA A 37 -3.33 -9.02 -16.92
N GLU A 38 -3.35 -10.07 -16.09
CA GLU A 38 -2.29 -11.09 -16.02
C GLU A 38 -2.10 -11.82 -17.36
N ALA A 39 -3.20 -12.24 -18.01
CA ALA A 39 -3.16 -12.91 -19.30
C ALA A 39 -2.58 -11.99 -20.40
N MET A 40 -2.98 -10.72 -20.42
CA MET A 40 -2.48 -9.74 -21.37
C MET A 40 -0.98 -9.49 -21.18
N LEU A 41 -0.53 -9.28 -19.94
CA LEU A 41 0.90 -9.07 -19.64
C LEU A 41 1.75 -10.28 -20.01
N SER A 42 1.26 -11.49 -19.71
CA SER A 42 1.92 -12.74 -20.12
C SER A 42 2.08 -12.82 -21.64
N LYS A 43 1.06 -12.40 -22.40
CA LYS A 43 1.11 -12.34 -23.86
C LYS A 43 2.13 -11.30 -24.36
N LEU A 44 2.17 -10.10 -23.76
CA LEU A 44 3.12 -9.04 -24.10
C LEU A 44 4.57 -9.49 -23.86
N ILE A 45 4.84 -10.10 -22.70
CA ILE A 45 6.16 -10.66 -22.34
C ILE A 45 6.59 -11.74 -23.36
N ASN A 46 5.70 -12.68 -23.69
CA ASN A 46 6.00 -13.74 -24.66
C ASN A 46 6.26 -13.22 -26.09
N GLN A 47 5.72 -12.05 -26.44
CA GLN A 47 5.99 -11.38 -27.71
C GLN A 47 7.24 -10.49 -27.68
N GLY A 48 7.89 -10.33 -26.52
CA GLY A 48 8.99 -9.40 -26.32
C GLY A 48 8.59 -7.92 -26.45
N LYS A 49 7.29 -7.60 -26.39
CA LYS A 49 6.78 -6.23 -26.49
C LYS A 49 6.75 -5.57 -25.13
N GLU A 50 7.27 -4.35 -25.04
CA GLU A 50 7.28 -3.55 -23.81
C GLU A 50 7.79 -4.34 -22.59
N ALA A 51 8.75 -5.26 -22.79
CA ALA A 51 9.07 -6.29 -21.82
C ALA A 51 9.36 -5.74 -20.41
N GLY A 52 10.03 -4.58 -20.32
CA GLY A 52 10.28 -3.91 -19.04
C GLY A 52 9.00 -3.47 -18.33
N LEU A 53 8.13 -2.71 -19.02
CA LEU A 53 6.85 -2.24 -18.48
C LEU A 53 5.90 -3.40 -18.17
N ALA A 54 5.91 -4.46 -19.00
CA ALA A 54 5.06 -5.63 -18.79
C ALA A 54 5.50 -6.44 -17.57
N HIS A 55 6.81 -6.60 -17.36
CA HIS A 55 7.37 -7.18 -16.15
C HIS A 55 7.09 -6.32 -14.90
N TYR A 56 7.19 -4.99 -15.02
CA TYR A 56 6.85 -4.06 -13.94
C TYR A 56 5.39 -4.20 -13.51
N GLU A 57 4.45 -4.17 -14.46
CA GLU A 57 3.03 -4.30 -14.14
C GLU A 57 2.66 -5.72 -13.66
N THR A 58 3.35 -6.75 -14.15
CA THR A 58 3.18 -8.13 -13.67
C THR A 58 3.56 -8.26 -12.20
N ALA A 59 4.65 -7.62 -11.76
CA ALA A 59 5.00 -7.60 -10.33
C ALA A 59 3.88 -6.99 -9.48
N ARG A 60 3.24 -5.89 -9.95
CA ARG A 60 2.13 -5.23 -9.26
C ARG A 60 0.85 -6.08 -9.23
N VAL A 61 0.55 -6.81 -10.32
CA VAL A 61 -0.53 -7.82 -10.35
C VAL A 61 -0.28 -8.90 -9.30
N ILE A 62 0.94 -9.41 -9.19
CA ILE A 62 1.30 -10.44 -8.21
C ILE A 62 1.15 -9.90 -6.78
N LEU A 63 1.63 -8.68 -6.50
CA LEU A 63 1.45 -8.05 -5.19
C LEU A 63 -0.02 -7.80 -4.84
N ALA A 64 -0.86 -7.42 -5.81
CA ALA A 64 -2.30 -7.28 -5.60
C ALA A 64 -2.95 -8.62 -5.23
N LYS A 65 -2.66 -9.69 -5.98
CA LYS A 65 -3.15 -11.06 -5.69
C LYS A 65 -2.72 -11.51 -4.29
N MET A 66 -1.46 -11.25 -3.92
CA MET A 66 -0.94 -11.55 -2.59
C MET A 66 -1.75 -10.84 -1.50
N LYS A 67 -1.94 -9.53 -1.63
CA LYS A 67 -2.72 -8.73 -0.67
C LYS A 67 -4.18 -9.19 -0.60
N GLY A 68 -4.73 -9.73 -1.69
CA GLY A 68 -6.07 -10.29 -1.76
C GLY A 68 -6.23 -11.71 -1.19
N GLY A 69 -5.15 -12.35 -0.76
CA GLY A 69 -5.18 -13.73 -0.28
C GLY A 69 -5.47 -14.76 -1.39
N ILE A 70 -5.30 -14.37 -2.65
CA ILE A 70 -5.53 -15.27 -3.78
C ILE A 70 -4.41 -16.32 -3.78
N ASN A 71 -4.80 -17.60 -3.71
CA ASN A 71 -3.90 -18.75 -3.72
C ASN A 71 -2.86 -18.73 -2.60
N ILE A 72 -3.23 -18.22 -1.41
CA ILE A 72 -2.40 -18.30 -0.20
C ILE A 72 -3.08 -19.27 0.76
N GLU A 73 -2.58 -20.50 0.84
CA GLU A 73 -3.01 -21.50 1.82
C GLU A 73 -2.12 -21.47 3.08
N GLY A 74 -0.91 -20.92 2.97
CA GLY A 74 0.01 -20.75 4.09
C GLY A 74 1.17 -19.78 3.81
N ALA A 75 2.10 -19.72 4.76
CA ALA A 75 3.24 -18.80 4.69
C ALA A 75 4.22 -19.14 3.55
N GLU A 76 4.37 -20.41 3.20
CA GLU A 76 5.22 -20.85 2.08
C GLU A 76 4.73 -20.28 0.73
N ASP A 77 3.41 -20.27 0.51
CA ASP A 77 2.81 -19.68 -0.70
C ASP A 77 3.06 -18.18 -0.77
N MET A 78 2.93 -17.48 0.36
CA MET A 78 3.21 -16.04 0.44
C MET A 78 4.66 -15.74 0.05
N VAL A 79 5.61 -16.52 0.58
CA VAL A 79 7.03 -16.39 0.20
C VAL A 79 7.23 -16.68 -1.28
N GLY A 80 6.61 -17.72 -1.85
CA GLY A 80 6.70 -18.03 -3.28
C GLY A 80 6.12 -16.93 -4.19
N ILE A 81 5.02 -16.32 -3.77
CA ILE A 81 4.38 -15.20 -4.47
C ILE A 81 5.29 -13.96 -4.44
N LEU A 82 5.93 -13.66 -3.30
CA LEU A 82 6.87 -12.55 -3.19
C LEU A 82 8.13 -12.75 -4.03
N HIS A 83 8.67 -13.97 -4.06
CA HIS A 83 9.75 -14.31 -4.97
C HIS A 83 9.35 -14.08 -6.43
N SER A 84 8.11 -14.42 -6.80
CA SER A 84 7.59 -14.19 -8.16
C SER A 84 7.44 -12.69 -8.47
N ALA A 85 6.93 -11.90 -7.53
CA ALA A 85 6.83 -10.44 -7.67
C ALA A 85 8.22 -9.81 -7.82
N ARG A 86 9.17 -10.16 -6.94
CA ARG A 86 10.56 -9.70 -6.99
C ARG A 86 11.21 -10.08 -8.31
N ASN A 87 11.10 -11.34 -8.75
CA ASN A 87 11.68 -11.80 -10.02
C ASN A 87 11.14 -11.02 -11.21
N SER A 88 9.84 -10.72 -11.23
CA SER A 88 9.25 -9.89 -12.28
C SER A 88 9.79 -8.45 -12.22
N ALA A 89 9.90 -7.85 -11.03
CA ALA A 89 10.51 -6.52 -10.87
C ALA A 89 11.98 -6.49 -11.31
N SER A 90 12.78 -7.50 -10.94
CA SER A 90 14.18 -7.65 -11.39
C SER A 90 14.28 -7.77 -12.92
N ASN A 91 13.35 -8.48 -13.57
CA ASN A 91 13.31 -8.57 -15.03
C ASN A 91 12.95 -7.24 -15.69
N ALA A 92 12.11 -6.42 -15.05
CA ALA A 92 11.86 -5.05 -15.50
C ALA A 92 13.16 -4.23 -15.49
N VAL A 93 13.90 -4.27 -14.38
CA VAL A 93 15.19 -3.57 -14.23
C VAL A 93 16.27 -4.11 -15.17
N ARG A 94 16.32 -5.42 -15.45
CA ARG A 94 17.23 -5.99 -16.46
C ARG A 94 16.93 -5.46 -17.87
N THR A 95 15.67 -5.20 -18.17
CA THR A 95 15.25 -4.68 -19.48
C THR A 95 15.58 -3.20 -19.62
N ASP A 96 15.39 -2.43 -18.55
CA ASP A 96 15.74 -1.01 -18.49
C ASP A 96 16.30 -0.64 -17.11
N SER A 97 17.62 -0.75 -16.98
CA SER A 97 18.33 -0.47 -15.72
C SER A 97 18.36 1.01 -15.34
N GLY A 98 18.00 1.91 -16.27
CA GLY A 98 17.89 3.35 -16.01
C GLY A 98 16.53 3.77 -15.47
N ASN A 99 15.55 2.87 -15.44
CA ASN A 99 14.19 3.20 -15.04
C ASN A 99 14.04 3.21 -13.51
N VAL A 100 13.87 4.41 -12.97
CA VAL A 100 13.74 4.63 -11.52
C VAL A 100 12.52 3.91 -10.92
N ALA A 101 11.39 3.88 -11.63
CA ALA A 101 10.19 3.21 -11.13
C ALA A 101 10.39 1.70 -11.03
N PHE A 102 11.11 1.10 -11.99
CA PHE A 102 11.44 -0.33 -11.96
C PHE A 102 12.39 -0.64 -10.81
N ALA A 103 13.44 0.16 -10.65
CA ALA A 103 14.41 0.00 -9.56
C ALA A 103 13.73 0.16 -8.19
N TYR A 104 12.79 1.10 -8.06
CA TYR A 104 12.06 1.32 -6.81
C TYR A 104 11.11 0.16 -6.49
N LEU A 105 10.35 -0.35 -7.47
CA LEU A 105 9.50 -1.52 -7.25
C LEU A 105 10.31 -2.77 -6.89
N GLU A 106 11.49 -2.97 -7.49
CA GLU A 106 12.39 -4.06 -7.10
C GLU A 106 12.87 -3.90 -5.65
N ALA A 107 13.23 -2.67 -5.25
CA ALA A 107 13.63 -2.37 -3.88
C ALA A 107 12.49 -2.64 -2.87
N ASP A 108 11.27 -2.21 -3.20
CA ASP A 108 10.08 -2.39 -2.35
C ASP A 108 9.68 -3.87 -2.23
N CYS A 109 9.68 -4.62 -3.34
CA CYS A 109 9.51 -6.08 -3.32
C CYS A 109 10.58 -6.79 -2.47
N SER A 110 11.84 -6.35 -2.59
CA SER A 110 12.94 -6.93 -1.81
C SER A 110 12.80 -6.61 -0.32
N PHE A 111 12.36 -5.40 0.02
CA PHE A 111 12.16 -4.99 1.40
C PHE A 111 10.98 -5.72 2.05
N LEU A 112 9.85 -5.82 1.34
CA LEU A 112 8.70 -6.58 1.80
C LEU A 112 9.04 -8.06 2.04
N MET A 113 9.86 -8.66 1.17
CA MET A 113 10.33 -10.03 1.34
C MET A 113 11.22 -10.16 2.58
N ALA A 114 12.21 -9.28 2.77
CA ALA A 114 13.07 -9.28 3.96
C ALA A 114 12.28 -9.05 5.25
N TYR A 115 11.31 -8.14 5.23
CA TYR A 115 10.41 -7.87 6.34
C TYR A 115 9.59 -9.11 6.72
N ILE A 116 9.08 -9.85 5.74
CA ILE A 116 8.35 -11.11 5.99
C ILE A 116 9.27 -12.20 6.52
N SER A 117 10.48 -12.36 5.97
CA SER A 117 11.51 -13.26 6.54
C SER A 117 11.77 -12.95 8.02
N MET A 118 11.88 -11.66 8.37
CA MET A 118 12.06 -11.22 9.76
C MET A 118 10.85 -11.55 10.63
N MET A 119 9.62 -11.25 10.17
CA MET A 119 8.38 -11.60 10.89
C MET A 119 8.23 -13.10 11.13
N MET A 120 8.75 -13.92 10.21
CA MET A 120 8.73 -15.38 10.29
C MET A 120 9.92 -15.96 11.07
N GLU A 121 10.79 -15.12 11.62
CA GLU A 121 12.02 -15.53 12.32
C GLU A 121 12.92 -16.46 11.48
N ALA A 122 12.95 -16.25 10.16
CA ALA A 122 13.76 -17.06 9.26
C ALA A 122 15.26 -16.88 9.56
N ASP A 123 16.04 -17.97 9.49
CA ASP A 123 17.50 -17.92 9.69
C ASP A 123 18.21 -16.95 8.72
N SER A 124 17.62 -16.73 7.54
CA SER A 124 18.12 -15.80 6.51
C SER A 124 17.81 -14.34 6.79
N ALA A 125 16.86 -14.02 7.70
CA ALA A 125 16.30 -12.69 7.85
C ALA A 125 17.36 -11.59 8.04
N LYS A 126 18.45 -11.88 8.74
CA LYS A 126 19.55 -10.92 8.95
C LYS A 126 20.26 -10.53 7.64
N LYS A 127 20.49 -11.52 6.77
CA LYS A 127 21.16 -11.33 5.48
C LYS A 127 20.20 -10.76 4.44
N ASP A 128 18.91 -11.05 4.58
CA ASP A 128 17.90 -10.64 3.61
C ASP A 128 17.77 -9.11 3.51
N PHE A 129 18.23 -8.33 4.49
CA PHE A 129 18.24 -6.86 4.45
C PHE A 129 19.41 -6.22 3.68
N GLU A 130 20.45 -6.96 3.30
CA GLU A 130 21.53 -6.43 2.44
C GLU A 130 21.01 -6.08 1.03
N ASP A 131 20.09 -6.91 0.53
CA ASP A 131 19.45 -6.77 -0.78
C ASP A 131 18.61 -5.49 -0.92
N PRO A 132 17.60 -5.20 -0.06
CA PRO A 132 16.80 -3.99 -0.17
C PRO A 132 17.61 -2.71 0.03
N ILE A 133 18.59 -2.69 0.95
CA ILE A 133 19.48 -1.53 1.12
C ILE A 133 20.18 -1.21 -0.20
N SER A 134 20.83 -2.21 -0.80
CA SER A 134 21.53 -2.05 -2.08
C SER A 134 20.58 -1.61 -3.21
N CYS A 135 19.36 -2.16 -3.23
CA CYS A 135 18.35 -1.77 -4.22
C CYS A 135 17.91 -0.30 -4.06
N PHE A 136 17.65 0.16 -2.84
CA PHE A 136 17.30 1.57 -2.58
C PHE A 136 18.47 2.53 -2.84
N GLU A 137 19.70 2.16 -2.48
CA GLU A 137 20.89 2.95 -2.82
C GLU A 137 21.00 3.14 -4.35
N ARG A 138 20.77 2.08 -5.14
CA ARG A 138 20.72 2.19 -6.61
C ARG A 138 19.58 3.08 -7.12
N VAL A 139 18.41 3.09 -6.47
CA VAL A 139 17.35 4.05 -6.82
C VAL A 139 17.86 5.48 -6.66
N LEU A 140 18.61 5.76 -5.59
CA LEU A 140 19.20 7.08 -5.35
C LEU A 140 20.39 7.41 -6.28
N GLU A 141 21.10 6.41 -6.80
CA GLU A 141 22.09 6.62 -7.87
C GLU A 141 21.40 7.08 -9.17
N LEU A 142 20.28 6.46 -9.54
CA LEU A 142 19.50 6.83 -10.72
C LEU A 142 18.77 8.16 -10.53
N LYS A 143 18.27 8.42 -9.32
CA LYS A 143 17.51 9.62 -8.97
C LYS A 143 17.83 10.08 -7.54
N PRO A 144 18.85 10.94 -7.36
CA PRO A 144 19.28 11.39 -6.04
C PRO A 144 18.20 12.11 -5.22
N ASP A 145 17.23 12.74 -5.90
CA ASP A 145 16.12 13.48 -5.30
C ASP A 145 14.86 12.61 -5.07
N TYR A 146 14.98 11.28 -5.04
CA TYR A 146 13.86 10.37 -4.79
C TYR A 146 13.60 10.20 -3.28
N HIS A 147 12.67 10.99 -2.75
CA HIS A 147 12.40 11.07 -1.31
C HIS A 147 12.00 9.73 -0.71
N GLU A 148 11.12 8.97 -1.37
CA GLU A 148 10.54 7.73 -0.85
C GLU A 148 11.61 6.65 -0.63
N ALA A 149 12.55 6.47 -1.57
CA ALA A 149 13.68 5.54 -1.40
C ALA A 149 14.60 5.97 -0.26
N ARG A 150 14.83 7.29 -0.11
CA ARG A 150 15.64 7.83 0.97
C ARG A 150 14.94 7.66 2.32
N MET A 151 13.62 7.81 2.38
CA MET A 151 12.80 7.53 3.56
C MET A 151 12.87 6.05 3.97
N SER A 152 12.78 5.12 3.01
CA SER A 152 12.96 3.70 3.28
C SER A 152 14.35 3.39 3.86
N LEU A 153 15.41 4.03 3.36
CA LEU A 153 16.75 3.90 3.96
C LEU A 153 16.82 4.48 5.37
N VAL A 154 16.18 5.63 5.65
CA VAL A 154 16.10 6.16 7.02
C VAL A 154 15.44 5.17 7.95
N GLU A 155 14.30 4.58 7.57
CA GLU A 155 13.61 3.56 8.38
C GLU A 155 14.47 2.32 8.61
N ILE A 156 15.01 1.73 7.54
CA ILE A 156 15.85 0.52 7.63
C ILE A 156 17.02 0.77 8.58
N PHE A 157 17.77 1.85 8.35
CA PHE A 157 18.96 2.17 9.13
C PHE A 157 18.64 2.58 10.58
N GLN A 158 17.50 3.21 10.83
CA GLN A 158 17.14 3.65 12.18
C GLN A 158 16.58 2.51 13.04
N ARG A 159 15.86 1.57 12.44
CA ARG A 159 14.98 0.64 13.18
C ARG A 159 15.49 -0.77 13.23
N LEU A 160 16.26 -1.22 12.25
CA LEU A 160 16.83 -2.54 12.33
C LEU A 160 18.00 -2.58 13.33
N PRO A 161 18.24 -3.72 13.98
CA PRO A 161 19.49 -3.98 14.69
C PRO A 161 20.72 -3.83 13.76
N GLU A 162 21.88 -3.49 14.33
CA GLU A 162 23.12 -3.31 13.56
C GLU A 162 23.52 -4.58 12.77
N ASP A 163 23.26 -5.77 13.33
CA ASP A 163 23.54 -7.06 12.68
C ASP A 163 22.50 -7.47 11.62
N MET A 164 21.48 -6.63 11.39
CA MET A 164 20.47 -6.76 10.33
C MET A 164 20.51 -5.57 9.35
N GLY A 165 21.60 -4.80 9.34
CA GLY A 165 21.76 -3.64 8.45
C GLY A 165 21.38 -2.30 9.07
N GLY A 166 20.98 -2.25 10.35
CA GLY A 166 20.80 -1.01 11.09
C GLY A 166 22.08 -0.17 11.15
N ASN A 167 21.93 1.16 10.99
CA ASN A 167 23.05 2.10 11.08
C ASN A 167 22.54 3.52 11.35
N LYS A 168 22.42 3.89 12.63
CA LYS A 168 21.86 5.19 13.05
C LYS A 168 22.59 6.40 12.47
N GLU A 169 23.90 6.27 12.20
CA GLU A 169 24.69 7.34 11.58
C GLU A 169 24.29 7.53 10.11
N LYS A 170 24.14 6.45 9.33
CA LYS A 170 23.58 6.54 7.97
C LYS A 170 22.14 7.06 7.98
N ALA A 171 21.32 6.62 8.93
CA ALA A 171 19.95 7.13 9.07
C ALA A 171 19.93 8.67 9.24
N ASN A 172 20.78 9.20 10.13
CA ASN A 172 20.95 10.65 10.33
C ASN A 172 21.40 11.36 9.05
N GLN A 173 22.36 10.79 8.31
CA GLN A 173 22.85 11.36 7.05
C GLN A 173 21.73 11.45 6.00
N HIS A 174 20.96 10.38 5.80
CA HIS A 174 19.82 10.40 4.87
C HIS A 174 18.72 11.36 5.33
N ALA A 175 18.42 11.44 6.63
CA ALA A 175 17.44 12.37 7.20
C ALA A 175 17.86 13.84 7.01
N GLN A 176 19.15 14.16 7.18
CA GLN A 176 19.68 15.50 6.94
C GLN A 176 19.57 15.88 5.46
N ILE A 177 19.90 14.96 4.55
CA ILE A 177 19.72 15.19 3.10
C ILE A 177 18.24 15.43 2.77
N LEU A 178 17.31 14.64 3.32
CA LEU A 178 15.87 14.88 3.13
C LEU A 178 15.46 16.27 3.58
N LYS A 179 15.93 16.71 4.76
CA LYS A 179 15.65 18.04 5.30
C LYS A 179 16.19 19.18 4.42
N GLU A 180 17.33 18.98 3.78
CA GLU A 180 17.91 19.95 2.84
C GLU A 180 17.16 19.99 1.50
N MET A 181 16.61 18.85 1.06
CA MET A 181 15.84 18.73 -0.18
C MET A 181 14.42 19.29 -0.05
N ASP A 182 13.69 18.87 0.98
CA ASP A 182 12.32 19.28 1.27
C ASP A 182 12.09 19.20 2.79
N TRP A 183 11.77 20.34 3.39
CA TRP A 183 11.60 20.44 4.84
C TRP A 183 10.53 19.47 5.38
N PHE A 184 9.48 19.17 4.62
CA PHE A 184 8.39 18.29 5.03
C PHE A 184 8.87 16.83 5.10
N PHE A 185 9.63 16.38 4.10
CA PHE A 185 10.27 15.07 4.16
C PHE A 185 11.34 15.01 5.25
N GLY A 186 12.03 16.12 5.52
CA GLY A 186 12.88 16.26 6.71
C GLY A 186 12.11 16.06 8.02
N ALA A 187 10.88 16.59 8.11
CA ALA A 187 10.00 16.39 9.26
C ALA A 187 9.51 14.93 9.36
N GLN A 188 9.16 14.27 8.26
CA GLN A 188 8.81 12.85 8.28
C GLN A 188 9.99 11.97 8.68
N ALA A 189 11.20 12.25 8.17
CA ALA A 189 12.40 11.56 8.61
C ALA A 189 12.66 11.79 10.12
N GLY A 190 12.48 13.01 10.60
CA GLY A 190 12.57 13.34 12.03
C GLY A 190 11.61 12.50 12.90
N GLU A 191 10.39 12.25 12.42
CA GLU A 191 9.43 11.36 13.08
C GLU A 191 9.96 9.91 13.18
N ILE A 192 10.53 9.37 12.09
CA ILE A 192 11.12 8.02 12.09
C ILE A 192 12.26 7.92 13.08
N MET A 193 13.06 8.98 13.18
CA MET A 193 14.22 9.08 14.08
C MET A 193 13.85 9.26 15.55
N LEU A 194 12.57 9.49 15.88
CA LEU A 194 12.12 9.59 17.26
C LEU A 194 12.43 8.30 18.06
N PRO A 195 12.83 8.43 19.33
CA PRO A 195 12.83 7.31 20.28
C PRO A 195 11.48 6.59 20.28
N GLU A 196 11.48 5.32 20.67
CA GLU A 196 10.26 4.50 20.68
C GLU A 196 9.20 5.02 21.65
N GLU A 197 9.65 5.64 22.74
CA GLU A 197 8.82 6.20 23.79
C GLU A 197 8.38 7.64 23.52
N ALA A 198 8.89 8.26 22.46
CA ALA A 198 8.56 9.65 22.15
C ALA A 198 7.16 9.76 21.53
N SER A 199 6.42 10.78 21.94
CA SER A 199 5.07 11.03 21.43
C SER A 199 5.11 11.55 19.99
N ARG A 200 4.59 10.75 19.06
CA ARG A 200 4.34 11.17 17.66
C ARG A 200 3.42 12.40 17.62
N LEU A 201 2.44 12.46 18.51
CA LEU A 201 1.50 13.58 18.61
C LEU A 201 2.20 14.88 19.01
N GLU A 202 3.00 14.86 20.07
CA GLU A 202 3.74 16.07 20.51
C GLU A 202 4.70 16.56 19.42
N TYR A 203 5.35 15.63 18.71
CA TYR A 203 6.23 15.95 17.59
C TYR A 203 5.49 16.71 16.47
N TRP A 204 4.37 16.15 15.98
CA TRP A 204 3.60 16.79 14.92
C TRP A 204 2.90 18.06 15.36
N GLN A 205 2.52 18.18 16.63
CA GLN A 205 2.03 19.45 17.20
C GLN A 205 3.10 20.55 17.16
N GLU A 206 4.37 20.22 17.39
CA GLU A 206 5.47 21.18 17.26
C GLU A 206 5.69 21.58 15.80
N VAL A 207 5.76 20.61 14.88
CA VAL A 207 5.88 20.89 13.43
C VAL A 207 4.73 21.77 12.94
N TRP A 208 3.51 21.53 13.43
CA TRP A 208 2.31 22.27 13.10
C TRP A 208 2.37 23.75 13.47
N LYS A 209 3.02 24.13 14.59
CA LYS A 209 3.06 25.54 15.07
C LYS A 209 3.52 26.53 13.99
N ASN A 210 4.44 26.10 13.14
CA ASN A 210 5.02 26.92 12.08
C ASN A 210 4.47 26.61 10.67
N ASN A 211 3.63 25.57 10.51
CA ASN A 211 3.24 25.03 9.21
C ASN A 211 1.72 24.73 9.12
N LYS A 212 0.89 25.56 9.76
CA LYS A 212 -0.57 25.31 9.92
C LYS A 212 -1.36 25.21 8.61
N GLU A 213 -0.88 25.85 7.55
CA GLU A 213 -1.56 25.85 6.26
C GLU A 213 -1.10 24.70 5.34
N ASP A 214 -0.07 23.94 5.72
CA ASP A 214 0.40 22.81 4.92
C ASP A 214 -0.48 21.58 5.16
N ILE A 215 -1.26 21.21 4.15
CA ILE A 215 -2.19 20.06 4.21
C ILE A 215 -1.48 18.74 4.51
N ARG A 216 -0.19 18.61 4.17
CA ARG A 216 0.58 17.40 4.47
C ARG A 216 0.87 17.32 5.97
N VAL A 217 1.11 18.45 6.64
CA VAL A 217 1.23 18.51 8.10
C VAL A 217 -0.12 18.30 8.77
N GLN A 218 -1.22 18.85 8.22
CA GLN A 218 -2.59 18.58 8.70
C GLN A 218 -2.87 17.08 8.72
N LYS A 219 -2.54 16.39 7.62
CA LYS A 219 -2.69 14.94 7.49
C LYS A 219 -1.87 14.20 8.55
N GLN A 220 -0.57 14.51 8.68
CA GLN A 220 0.29 13.82 9.64
C GLN A 220 -0.12 14.06 11.10
N LEU A 221 -0.52 15.29 11.44
CA LEU A 221 -1.05 15.61 12.75
C LEU A 221 -2.38 14.88 13.02
N GLY A 222 -3.28 14.84 12.04
CA GLY A 222 -4.53 14.08 12.15
C GLY A 222 -4.29 12.58 12.35
N GLN A 223 -3.32 12.01 11.65
CA GLN A 223 -2.90 10.62 11.84
C GLN A 223 -2.30 10.39 13.24
N ALA A 224 -1.51 11.34 13.74
CA ALA A 224 -0.95 11.26 15.10
C ALA A 224 -2.05 11.34 16.18
N TYR A 225 -3.05 12.22 16.03
CA TYR A 225 -4.23 12.25 16.89
C TYR A 225 -5.01 10.94 16.84
N LEU A 226 -5.21 10.38 15.64
CA LEU A 226 -5.94 9.13 15.46
C LEU A 226 -5.23 7.94 16.15
N ALA A 227 -3.90 7.89 16.07
CA ALA A 227 -3.07 6.89 16.73
C ALA A 227 -3.12 7.02 18.27
N ASP A 228 -3.20 8.26 18.79
CA ASP A 228 -3.36 8.55 20.22
C ASP A 228 -4.78 8.29 20.76
N GLY A 229 -5.73 7.91 19.90
CA GLY A 229 -7.11 7.67 20.31
C GLY A 229 -8.02 8.90 20.23
N ASN A 230 -7.52 10.05 19.78
CA ASN A 230 -8.22 11.32 19.80
C ASN A 230 -8.85 11.64 18.44
N LEU A 231 -9.93 10.94 18.10
CA LEU A 231 -10.63 11.12 16.83
C LEU A 231 -11.26 12.52 16.69
N GLU A 232 -11.70 13.13 17.79
CA GLU A 232 -12.34 14.45 17.80
C GLU A 232 -11.42 15.55 17.23
N GLU A 233 -10.12 15.48 17.55
CA GLU A 233 -9.12 16.41 17.01
C GLU A 233 -8.64 15.99 15.60
N ALA A 234 -8.61 14.68 15.30
CA ALA A 234 -8.17 14.18 13.99
C ALA A 234 -9.14 14.53 12.86
N LYS A 235 -10.44 14.38 13.10
CA LYS A 235 -11.48 14.55 12.07
C LYS A 235 -11.48 15.92 11.37
N PRO A 236 -11.47 17.07 12.07
CA PRO A 236 -11.46 18.37 11.40
C PRO A 236 -10.17 18.64 10.61
N LEU A 237 -9.06 17.99 10.95
CA LEU A 237 -7.83 18.05 10.15
C LEU A 237 -7.99 17.24 8.86
N PHE A 238 -8.54 16.03 8.94
CA PHE A 238 -8.81 15.21 7.77
C PHE A 238 -9.83 15.84 6.83
N GLU A 239 -10.90 16.44 7.35
CA GLU A 239 -11.89 17.17 6.54
C GLU A 239 -11.21 18.26 5.70
N LYS A 240 -10.35 19.10 6.31
CA LYS A 240 -9.59 20.12 5.56
C LYS A 240 -8.67 19.54 4.49
N VAL A 241 -8.03 18.40 4.77
CA VAL A 241 -7.16 17.73 3.81
C VAL A 241 -7.97 17.19 2.63
N MET A 242 -9.10 16.54 2.88
CA MET A 242 -9.99 15.99 1.85
C MET A 242 -10.68 17.09 1.03
N ASP A 243 -11.06 18.20 1.66
CA ASP A 243 -11.62 19.38 0.98
C ASP A 243 -10.59 20.03 0.03
N ALA A 244 -9.32 20.05 0.42
CA ALA A 244 -8.24 20.61 -0.38
C ALA A 244 -7.81 19.70 -1.53
N ASP A 245 -7.76 18.39 -1.30
CA ASP A 245 -7.42 17.39 -2.30
C ASP A 245 -8.23 16.10 -2.07
N PRO A 246 -9.30 15.86 -2.86
CA PRO A 246 -10.14 14.68 -2.75
C PRO A 246 -9.40 13.35 -2.99
N ALA A 247 -8.17 13.38 -3.50
CA ALA A 247 -7.33 12.18 -3.58
C ALA A 247 -6.99 11.59 -2.19
N TYR A 248 -7.20 12.36 -1.11
CA TYR A 248 -7.10 11.92 0.28
C TYR A 248 -8.41 11.42 0.90
N ASN A 249 -9.49 11.22 0.12
CA ASN A 249 -10.74 10.64 0.63
C ASN A 249 -10.53 9.26 1.30
N THR A 250 -9.41 8.59 1.05
CA THR A 250 -8.98 7.39 1.77
C THR A 250 -8.79 7.60 3.28
N LEU A 251 -8.68 8.84 3.77
CA LEU A 251 -8.68 9.15 5.20
C LEU A 251 -10.00 8.76 5.88
N LEU A 252 -11.11 8.68 5.15
CA LEU A 252 -12.37 8.11 5.67
C LEU A 252 -12.22 6.61 6.01
N LEU A 253 -11.39 5.88 5.26
CA LEU A 253 -11.06 4.49 5.57
C LEU A 253 -10.17 4.37 6.82
N GLU A 254 -9.31 5.37 7.08
CA GLU A 254 -8.53 5.45 8.31
C GLU A 254 -9.42 5.69 9.54
N ILE A 255 -10.41 6.57 9.43
CA ILE A 255 -11.44 6.78 10.47
C ILE A 255 -12.22 5.48 10.72
N ALA A 256 -12.67 4.81 9.66
CA ALA A 256 -13.37 3.54 9.78
C ALA A 256 -12.52 2.48 10.50
N ARG A 257 -11.24 2.38 10.12
CA ARG A 257 -10.28 1.46 10.72
C ARG A 257 -10.05 1.74 12.19
N HIS A 258 -9.98 3.01 12.59
CA HIS A 258 -9.86 3.40 14.00
C HIS A 258 -11.02 2.84 14.84
N HIS A 259 -12.27 3.06 14.42
CA HIS A 259 -13.44 2.54 15.11
C HIS A 259 -13.41 1.01 15.22
N MET A 260 -13.03 0.31 14.14
CA MET A 260 -12.84 -1.14 14.20
C MET A 260 -11.79 -1.57 15.23
N PHE A 261 -10.66 -0.85 15.31
CA PHE A 261 -9.62 -1.16 16.30
C PHE A 261 -10.07 -0.92 17.74
N GLN A 262 -10.92 0.08 18.00
CA GLN A 262 -11.50 0.27 19.35
C GLN A 262 -12.27 -0.98 19.79
N VAL A 263 -13.01 -1.61 18.88
CA VAL A 263 -13.72 -2.87 19.15
C VAL A 263 -12.74 -4.03 19.32
N MET A 264 -11.82 -4.22 18.37
CA MET A 264 -10.88 -5.35 18.38
C MET A 264 -9.97 -5.36 19.62
N GLN A 265 -9.62 -4.17 20.14
CA GLN A 265 -8.82 -4.01 21.35
C GLN A 265 -9.64 -4.04 22.64
N GLY A 266 -10.97 -4.22 22.55
CA GLY A 266 -11.87 -4.21 23.71
C GLY A 266 -11.97 -2.86 24.42
N LYS A 267 -11.57 -1.77 23.76
CA LYS A 267 -11.62 -0.39 24.28
C LYS A 267 -13.02 0.21 24.21
N SER A 268 -13.83 -0.26 23.26
CA SER A 268 -15.22 0.17 23.08
C SER A 268 -16.10 -0.98 22.61
N LYS A 269 -17.42 -0.75 22.62
CA LYS A 269 -18.42 -1.77 22.32
C LYS A 269 -18.75 -1.81 20.82
N PRO A 270 -18.95 -3.00 20.24
CA PRO A 270 -19.37 -3.14 18.84
C PRO A 270 -20.57 -2.28 18.47
N GLU A 271 -21.58 -2.20 19.35
CA GLU A 271 -22.83 -1.48 19.10
C GLU A 271 -22.65 0.04 18.99
N THR A 272 -21.51 0.57 19.46
CA THR A 272 -21.17 1.99 19.40
C THR A 272 -20.27 2.30 18.20
N GLU A 273 -19.20 1.52 18.02
CA GLU A 273 -18.15 1.83 17.04
C GLU A 273 -18.48 1.33 15.63
N ILE A 274 -19.12 0.16 15.49
CA ILE A 274 -19.40 -0.42 14.16
C ILE A 274 -20.26 0.52 13.31
N PRO A 275 -21.36 1.12 13.83
CA PRO A 275 -22.14 2.08 13.04
C PRO A 275 -21.33 3.29 12.54
N LEU A 276 -20.37 3.78 13.34
CA LEU A 276 -19.50 4.91 12.97
C LEU A 276 -18.48 4.51 11.90
N ALA A 277 -17.94 3.29 12.01
CA ALA A 277 -17.06 2.72 11.01
C ALA A 277 -17.79 2.52 9.67
N GLU A 278 -19.02 1.98 9.71
CA GLU A 278 -19.86 1.81 8.53
C GLU A 278 -20.21 3.14 7.86
N ALA A 279 -20.53 4.17 8.65
CA ALA A 279 -20.83 5.50 8.12
C ALA A 279 -19.63 6.07 7.34
N SER A 280 -18.43 5.98 7.93
CA SER A 280 -17.20 6.45 7.29
C SER A 280 -16.89 5.70 5.99
N ILE A 281 -17.13 4.38 5.94
CA ILE A 281 -16.99 3.62 4.69
C ILE A 281 -18.05 4.03 3.64
N LYS A 282 -19.30 4.26 4.04
CA LYS A 282 -20.37 4.69 3.12
C LYS A 282 -20.07 6.08 2.54
N ASP A 283 -19.53 6.98 3.35
CA ASP A 283 -19.06 8.29 2.90
C ASP A 283 -17.92 8.14 1.88
N TYR A 284 -16.95 7.24 2.11
CA TYR A 284 -15.88 6.96 1.15
C TYR A 284 -16.42 6.40 -0.18
N LEU A 285 -17.32 5.42 -0.11
CA LEU A 285 -17.94 4.80 -1.28
C LEU A 285 -18.78 5.78 -2.11
N SER A 286 -19.25 6.86 -1.48
CA SER A 286 -20.04 7.93 -2.12
C SER A 286 -19.20 9.17 -2.44
N SER A 287 -17.88 9.12 -2.22
CA SER A 287 -16.99 10.25 -2.39
C SER A 287 -16.68 10.52 -3.87
N GLU A 288 -16.30 11.77 -4.17
CA GLU A 288 -15.85 12.20 -5.49
C GLU A 288 -14.35 12.54 -5.44
N PRO A 289 -13.51 12.01 -6.34
CA PRO A 289 -13.85 11.06 -7.40
C PRO A 289 -14.26 9.68 -6.87
N GLU A 290 -15.08 8.96 -7.64
CA GLU A 290 -15.50 7.58 -7.29
C GLU A 290 -14.27 6.69 -7.01
N PRO A 291 -14.30 5.87 -5.93
CA PRO A 291 -13.25 4.91 -5.65
C PRO A 291 -12.99 3.94 -6.81
N ILE A 292 -11.71 3.72 -7.14
CA ILE A 292 -11.30 2.67 -8.08
C ILE A 292 -11.73 1.29 -7.58
N ALA A 293 -11.92 0.33 -8.49
CA ALA A 293 -12.49 -0.98 -8.16
C ALA A 293 -11.75 -1.71 -7.00
N PRO A 294 -10.40 -1.75 -6.94
CA PRO A 294 -9.71 -2.38 -5.82
C PRO A 294 -10.01 -1.75 -4.46
N LEU A 295 -10.10 -0.42 -4.39
CA LEU A 295 -10.38 0.29 -3.14
C LEU A 295 -11.87 0.24 -2.77
N LYS A 296 -12.76 0.25 -3.77
CA LYS A 296 -14.20 0.02 -3.60
C LYS A 296 -14.47 -1.38 -3.03
N ALA A 297 -13.87 -2.40 -3.63
CA ALA A 297 -13.95 -3.78 -3.15
C ALA A 297 -13.35 -3.93 -1.74
N TYR A 298 -12.20 -3.31 -1.47
CA TYR A 298 -11.61 -3.26 -0.12
C TYR A 298 -12.57 -2.66 0.92
N ALA A 299 -13.20 -1.52 0.60
CA ALA A 299 -14.15 -0.85 1.47
C ALA A 299 -15.38 -1.73 1.77
N ILE A 300 -15.99 -2.33 0.73
CA ILE A 300 -17.14 -3.25 0.89
C ILE A 300 -16.73 -4.51 1.66
N GLY A 301 -15.53 -5.04 1.42
CA GLY A 301 -14.98 -6.17 2.16
C GLY A 301 -14.79 -5.87 3.65
N ASN A 302 -14.47 -4.62 4.02
CA ASN A 302 -14.43 -4.22 5.43
C ASN A 302 -15.82 -4.03 6.04
N LEU A 303 -16.83 -3.57 5.28
CA LEU A 303 -18.23 -3.63 5.72
C LEU A 303 -18.66 -5.08 6.01
N ALA A 304 -18.29 -6.04 5.15
CA ALA A 304 -18.57 -7.46 5.38
C ALA A 304 -17.97 -7.94 6.72
N LYS A 305 -16.71 -7.59 7.01
CA LYS A 305 -16.06 -7.91 8.29
C LYS A 305 -16.83 -7.33 9.48
N MET A 306 -17.32 -6.10 9.38
CA MET A 306 -18.14 -5.47 10.42
C MET A 306 -19.44 -6.25 10.66
N LYS A 307 -20.10 -6.72 9.60
CA LYS A 307 -21.30 -7.57 9.72
C LYS A 307 -21.02 -8.89 10.41
N PHE A 308 -19.88 -9.52 10.14
CA PHE A 308 -19.45 -10.70 10.89
C PHE A 308 -19.23 -10.39 12.38
N PHE A 309 -18.60 -9.26 12.72
CA PHE A 309 -18.45 -8.84 14.12
C PHE A 309 -19.79 -8.60 14.83
N SER A 310 -20.79 -8.11 14.11
CA SER A 310 -22.16 -7.90 14.61
C SER A 310 -23.05 -9.15 14.58
N ARG A 311 -22.51 -10.32 14.19
CA ARG A 311 -23.25 -11.59 14.00
C ARG A 311 -24.37 -11.51 12.95
N GLU A 312 -24.19 -10.63 11.96
CA GLU A 312 -25.06 -10.50 10.78
C GLU A 312 -24.45 -11.31 9.62
N GLU A 313 -24.41 -12.65 9.76
CA GLU A 313 -23.64 -13.54 8.87
C GLU A 313 -24.09 -13.46 7.40
N GLU A 314 -25.39 -13.54 7.12
CA GLU A 314 -25.95 -13.51 5.76
C GLU A 314 -25.58 -12.21 5.00
N GLU A 315 -25.67 -11.07 5.68
CA GLU A 315 -25.30 -9.79 5.11
C GLU A 315 -23.79 -9.66 4.91
N GLY A 316 -22.99 -10.19 5.85
CA GLY A 316 -21.54 -10.26 5.70
C GLY A 316 -21.12 -11.10 4.49
N GLU A 317 -21.74 -12.26 4.28
CA GLU A 317 -21.50 -13.12 3.11
C GLU A 317 -21.90 -12.41 1.81
N ARG A 318 -23.05 -11.73 1.79
CA ARG A 318 -23.51 -10.94 0.65
C ARG A 318 -22.52 -9.85 0.26
N LEU A 319 -22.06 -9.06 1.23
CA LEU A 319 -21.09 -7.98 1.01
C LEU A 319 -19.71 -8.53 0.58
N MET A 320 -19.27 -9.66 1.13
CA MET A 320 -18.01 -10.29 0.73
C MET A 320 -18.08 -10.79 -0.72
N ALA A 321 -19.21 -11.36 -1.13
CA ALA A 321 -19.46 -11.76 -2.51
C ALA A 321 -19.51 -10.54 -3.45
N GLU A 322 -20.15 -9.45 -3.02
CA GLU A 322 -20.17 -8.18 -3.76
C GLU A 322 -18.75 -7.63 -3.96
N ALA A 323 -17.95 -7.51 -2.90
CA ALA A 323 -16.57 -7.07 -2.97
C ALA A 323 -15.73 -7.94 -3.92
N SER A 324 -15.88 -9.27 -3.83
CA SER A 324 -15.14 -10.23 -4.68
C SER A 324 -15.59 -10.19 -6.14
N SER A 325 -16.83 -9.76 -6.41
CA SER A 325 -17.33 -9.56 -7.77
C SER A 325 -16.79 -8.28 -8.43
N ILE A 326 -16.42 -7.28 -7.62
CA ILE A 326 -15.82 -6.03 -8.09
C ILE A 326 -14.33 -6.22 -8.36
N ASP A 327 -13.59 -6.78 -7.41
CA ASP A 327 -12.18 -7.12 -7.59
C ASP A 327 -11.86 -8.39 -6.79
N PRO A 328 -11.67 -9.57 -7.42
CA PRO A 328 -11.38 -10.80 -6.68
C PRO A 328 -10.05 -10.73 -5.91
N ALA A 329 -9.14 -9.80 -6.25
CA ALA A 329 -7.85 -9.60 -5.61
C ALA A 329 -7.82 -8.44 -4.61
N PHE A 330 -8.98 -7.88 -4.23
CA PHE A 330 -9.03 -6.77 -3.29
C PHE A 330 -8.34 -7.15 -1.97
N SER A 331 -7.60 -6.21 -1.38
CA SER A 331 -6.82 -6.51 -0.18
C SER A 331 -7.68 -7.00 0.99
N LYS A 332 -7.26 -8.08 1.63
CA LYS A 332 -7.92 -8.60 2.85
C LYS A 332 -7.33 -8.02 4.14
N ALA A 333 -6.28 -7.20 4.05
CA ALA A 333 -5.67 -6.54 5.19
C ALA A 333 -6.66 -5.59 5.90
N PHE A 334 -6.34 -5.20 7.13
CA PHE A 334 -7.04 -4.12 7.84
C PHE A 334 -6.48 -2.73 7.52
N ALA A 335 -5.21 -2.65 7.14
CA ALA A 335 -4.60 -1.40 6.70
C ALA A 335 -5.10 -1.03 5.31
N VAL A 336 -5.31 0.27 5.08
CA VAL A 336 -5.68 0.80 3.77
C VAL A 336 -4.56 0.44 2.78
N PRO A 337 -4.88 -0.10 1.59
CA PRO A 337 -3.86 -0.44 0.62
C PRO A 337 -3.04 0.78 0.19
N ASP A 338 -1.71 0.61 0.14
CA ASP A 338 -0.79 1.64 -0.34
C ASP A 338 -1.13 2.06 -1.79
N LEU A 339 -1.28 3.37 -1.99
CA LEU A 339 -1.65 3.99 -3.26
C LEU A 339 -0.55 3.88 -4.33
N SER A 340 0.69 3.56 -3.95
CA SER A 340 1.76 3.24 -4.90
C SER A 340 1.38 2.07 -5.84
N LEU A 341 0.53 1.15 -5.38
CA LEU A 341 0.01 0.05 -6.20
C LEU A 341 -1.01 0.49 -7.25
N TYR A 342 -1.49 1.74 -7.21
CA TYR A 342 -2.56 2.22 -8.11
C TYR A 342 -2.14 3.36 -9.02
N ILE A 343 -0.85 3.75 -9.05
CA ILE A 343 -0.38 4.73 -10.04
C ILE A 343 -0.30 4.15 -11.46
N PRO A 344 -0.46 4.96 -12.51
CA PRO A 344 -0.23 4.51 -13.88
C PRO A 344 1.19 3.95 -14.11
N PRO A 345 1.38 2.99 -15.03
CA PRO A 345 2.69 2.44 -15.34
C PRO A 345 3.65 3.51 -15.86
N GLY A 346 4.89 3.50 -15.37
CA GLY A 346 5.91 4.49 -15.73
C GLY A 346 5.84 5.81 -14.96
N GLU A 347 4.81 6.01 -14.14
CA GLU A 347 4.78 7.13 -13.20
C GLU A 347 5.58 6.82 -11.92
N ILE A 348 6.15 7.86 -11.34
CA ILE A 348 6.83 7.81 -10.05
C ILE A 348 5.83 8.26 -8.99
N TYR A 349 5.69 7.47 -7.92
CA TYR A 349 4.94 7.88 -6.75
C TYR A 349 5.62 9.08 -6.07
N ARG A 350 4.91 10.21 -5.88
CA ARG A 350 5.45 11.43 -5.24
C ARG A 350 4.48 12.14 -4.30
N ARG A 351 3.51 11.42 -3.72
CA ARG A 351 2.45 12.09 -2.94
C ARG A 351 2.89 12.58 -1.56
N GLY A 352 4.17 12.46 -1.20
CA GLY A 352 4.63 12.78 0.16
C GLY A 352 4.05 11.81 1.20
N GLU A 353 3.54 10.67 0.72
CA GLU A 353 3.04 9.61 1.57
C GLU A 353 4.14 8.58 1.72
N TYR A 354 4.61 8.46 2.95
CA TYR A 354 5.50 7.38 3.33
C TYR A 354 4.76 6.55 4.38
N SER A 355 4.60 5.26 4.12
CA SER A 355 4.09 4.30 5.08
C SER A 355 5.25 3.48 5.61
N SER A 356 5.46 3.53 6.93
CA SER A 356 6.47 2.73 7.60
C SER A 356 6.01 1.27 7.69
N PHE A 357 6.87 0.33 7.28
CA PHE A 357 6.64 -1.09 7.51
C PHE A 357 6.93 -1.48 8.97
N LEU A 358 7.91 -0.81 9.59
CA LEU A 358 8.40 -1.09 10.93
C LEU A 358 7.67 -0.31 12.04
N ARG A 359 6.81 0.65 11.67
CA ARG A 359 5.81 1.32 12.54
C ARG A 359 4.50 1.53 11.76
N PRO A 360 3.69 0.47 11.60
CA PRO A 360 2.42 0.57 10.88
C PRO A 360 1.30 1.31 11.63
N PHE A 361 1.55 1.77 12.86
CA PHE A 361 0.57 2.44 13.75
C PHE A 361 1.10 3.78 14.25
#